data_AF-A0A6M0JY15-F1
#
_entry.id   AF-A0A6M0JY15-F1
#
_cell.length_a   1.000
_cell.length_b   1.000
_cell.length_c   1.000
_cell.angle_alpha   90.00
_cell.angle_beta   90.00
_cell.angle_gamma   90.00
#
_symmetry.space_group_name_H-M   'P 1'
#
loop_
_entity.id
_entity.type
_entity.pdbx_description
1 polymer ?
#
loop_
_entity_poly.entity_id
_entity_poly.type
_entity_poly.pdbx_seq_one_letter_code
_entity_poly.pdbx_strand_id
1 'polypeptide(L)'
;MGARYLFALDLIAPSAPPKKDSQRDVDLVRAANLALRRQHADIEDHFLFLVYGACDEETVAHSVRAYGFPNCEVRFVGEDEDLTPTADDSIALSGEYGEEIGYALEQWVDKAHPGALPLGSILAPDHSALAAYREIEWWWIGCEGTDSERPWPFDPDQLGALLPATHTSRAGTWLEILALGLALEDADLEEQPYDRFMVVAKVAALCEWLHGFEAASGNSYNHFEPEEAVARLAMSPLFIGYEAGKVLPDSERSLPEEAETDEEALRSAVLAVTAQARSGVLSALGVFGGDGLLFWTLHASIWPRYDCRLSEAMENVLGLSSVDYGEIAAPWQFVYDGWHESAEGDY
;
A
#
# COMPACT_ATOMS: atom_id res chain seq x y z
N MET A 1 -14.20 3.73 3.69
CA MET A 1 -12.74 3.54 3.85
C MET A 1 -12.12 4.82 4.38
N GLY A 2 -11.37 4.75 5.48
CA GLY A 2 -10.60 5.88 6.01
C GLY A 2 -9.26 6.06 5.28
N ALA A 3 -9.20 5.92 3.95
CA ALA A 3 -7.97 6.14 3.20
C ALA A 3 -8.18 7.16 2.08
N ARG A 4 -7.15 7.95 1.83
CA ARG A 4 -7.06 8.88 0.71
C ARG A 4 -6.31 8.24 -0.45
N TYR A 5 -6.67 8.63 -1.67
CA TYR A 5 -5.90 8.26 -2.85
C TYR A 5 -4.94 9.37 -3.25
N LEU A 6 -3.81 8.95 -3.79
CA LEU A 6 -2.72 9.78 -4.24
C LEU A 6 -2.49 9.50 -5.72
N PHE A 7 -2.47 10.56 -6.55
CA PHE A 7 -2.33 10.43 -7.99
C PHE A 7 -1.25 11.36 -8.51
N ALA A 8 -0.33 10.84 -9.33
CA ALA A 8 0.64 11.64 -10.05
C ALA A 8 0.39 11.55 -11.56
N LEU A 9 0.44 12.69 -12.24
CA LEU A 9 0.21 12.81 -13.69
C LEU A 9 1.28 13.67 -14.35
N ASP A 10 1.79 13.20 -15.49
CA ASP A 10 2.72 13.92 -16.34
C ASP A 10 1.98 14.83 -17.35
N LEU A 11 2.50 16.03 -17.61
CA LEU A 11 1.97 16.98 -18.59
C LEU A 11 3.11 17.55 -19.45
N ILE A 12 3.03 17.32 -20.76
CA ILE A 12 4.05 17.77 -21.74
C ILE A 12 3.75 19.20 -22.21
N ALA A 13 4.67 20.13 -22.00
CA ALA A 13 4.65 21.43 -22.65
C ALA A 13 5.00 21.32 -24.16
N PRO A 14 4.41 22.15 -25.04
CA PRO A 14 3.48 23.25 -24.77
C PRO A 14 2.00 22.81 -24.70
N SER A 15 1.74 21.50 -24.69
CA SER A 15 0.39 20.93 -24.66
C SER A 15 -0.20 20.86 -23.23
N ALA A 16 0.40 21.58 -22.28
CA ALA A 16 -0.05 21.73 -20.90
C ALA A 16 -0.68 23.13 -20.72
N PRO A 17 -1.96 23.24 -20.31
CA PRO A 17 -2.92 22.15 -20.10
C PRO A 17 -3.34 21.49 -21.43
N PRO A 18 -3.93 20.28 -21.37
CA PRO A 18 -4.48 19.63 -22.55
C PRO A 18 -5.41 20.53 -23.35
N LYS A 19 -5.45 20.32 -24.66
CA LYS A 19 -6.35 21.08 -25.55
C LYS A 19 -7.79 20.98 -25.05
N LYS A 20 -8.46 22.12 -24.92
CA LYS A 20 -9.87 22.20 -24.54
C LYS A 20 -10.75 21.27 -25.38
N ASP A 21 -11.67 20.59 -24.71
CA ASP A 21 -12.61 19.60 -25.28
C ASP A 21 -11.91 18.36 -25.88
N SER A 22 -10.61 18.16 -25.65
CA SER A 22 -9.95 16.88 -25.94
C SER A 22 -10.39 15.81 -24.95
N GLN A 23 -10.20 14.53 -25.30
CA GLN A 23 -10.53 13.43 -24.40
C GLN A 23 -9.83 13.57 -23.04
N ARG A 24 -8.53 13.89 -23.05
CA ARG A 24 -7.73 14.11 -21.84
C ARG A 24 -8.24 15.30 -21.00
N ASP A 25 -8.67 16.38 -21.65
CA ASP A 25 -9.30 17.53 -20.96
C ASP A 25 -10.62 17.11 -20.29
N VAL A 26 -11.48 16.38 -20.99
CA VAL A 26 -12.76 15.87 -20.46
C VAL A 26 -12.55 14.92 -19.27
N ASP A 27 -11.56 14.04 -19.35
CA ASP A 27 -11.27 13.07 -18.30
C ASP A 27 -10.70 13.76 -17.05
N LEU A 28 -9.84 14.78 -17.22
CA LEU A 28 -9.37 15.62 -16.12
C LEU A 28 -10.53 16.38 -15.44
N VAL A 29 -11.45 16.96 -16.21
CA VAL A 29 -12.63 17.63 -15.63
C VAL A 29 -13.52 16.65 -14.85
N ARG A 30 -13.69 15.42 -15.35
CA ARG A 30 -14.45 14.37 -14.65
C ARG A 30 -13.77 13.94 -13.37
N ALA A 31 -12.45 13.74 -13.40
CA ALA A 31 -11.64 13.39 -12.23
C ALA A 31 -11.67 14.52 -11.19
N ALA A 32 -11.52 15.79 -11.58
CA ALA A 32 -11.62 16.93 -10.67
C ALA A 32 -13.01 17.01 -10.01
N ASN A 33 -14.09 16.79 -10.77
CA ASN A 33 -15.45 16.76 -10.23
C ASN A 33 -15.63 15.61 -9.22
N LEU A 34 -15.08 14.43 -9.50
CA LEU A 34 -15.07 13.31 -8.56
C LEU A 34 -14.31 13.66 -7.27
N ALA A 35 -13.11 14.23 -7.40
CA ALA A 35 -12.29 14.64 -6.26
C ALA A 35 -13.01 15.66 -5.36
N LEU A 36 -13.68 16.66 -5.96
CA LEU A 36 -14.48 17.63 -5.22
C LEU A 36 -15.66 16.99 -4.48
N ARG A 37 -16.34 16.02 -5.09
CA ARG A 37 -17.44 15.28 -4.42
C ARG A 37 -16.92 14.47 -3.23
N ARG A 38 -15.74 13.88 -3.37
CA ARG A 38 -15.08 13.12 -2.30
C ARG A 38 -14.65 14.04 -1.17
N GLN A 39 -14.07 15.20 -1.48
CA GLN A 39 -13.77 16.21 -0.47
C GLN A 39 -15.02 16.69 0.26
N HIS A 40 -16.14 16.87 -0.44
CA HIS A 40 -17.43 17.18 0.21
C HIS A 40 -18.00 16.06 1.09
N ALA A 41 -17.49 14.83 0.93
CA ALA A 41 -17.77 13.70 1.79
C ALA A 41 -16.65 13.46 2.82
N ASP A 42 -15.82 14.48 3.08
CA ASP A 42 -14.68 14.47 3.99
C ASP A 42 -13.59 13.44 3.64
N ILE A 43 -13.44 13.11 2.35
CA ILE A 43 -12.37 12.27 1.83
C ILE A 43 -11.43 13.10 0.96
N GLU A 44 -10.19 13.27 1.42
CA GLU A 44 -9.20 14.15 0.80
C GLU A 44 -8.22 13.40 -0.11
N ASP A 45 -8.50 13.30 -1.41
CA ASP A 45 -7.51 12.80 -2.38
C ASP A 45 -6.45 13.88 -2.71
N HIS A 46 -5.22 13.47 -3.02
CA HIS A 46 -4.12 14.38 -3.38
C HIS A 46 -3.64 14.15 -4.80
N PHE A 47 -3.22 15.23 -5.47
CA PHE A 47 -2.84 15.21 -6.87
C PHE A 47 -1.52 15.94 -7.09
N LEU A 48 -0.59 15.28 -7.77
CA LEU A 48 0.67 15.85 -8.23
C LEU A 48 0.66 15.96 -9.76
N PHE A 49 0.80 17.17 -10.29
CA PHE A 49 0.98 17.41 -11.71
C PHE A 49 2.45 17.72 -11.99
N LEU A 50 3.09 16.88 -12.78
CA LEU A 50 4.48 16.97 -13.19
C LEU A 50 4.50 17.56 -14.60
N VAL A 51 4.92 18.82 -14.73
CA VAL A 51 4.99 19.54 -16.00
C VAL A 51 6.42 19.55 -16.49
N TYR A 52 6.66 19.21 -17.75
CA TYR A 52 8.00 19.25 -18.33
C TYR A 52 8.04 19.85 -19.72
N GLY A 53 9.20 20.41 -20.05
CA GLY A 53 9.46 21.18 -21.27
C GLY A 53 9.25 22.69 -21.10
N ALA A 54 9.81 23.46 -22.03
CA ALA A 54 9.80 24.91 -21.98
C ALA A 54 8.36 25.48 -22.00
N CYS A 55 7.96 26.14 -20.91
CA CYS A 55 6.66 26.80 -20.78
C CYS A 55 6.72 28.02 -19.86
N ASP A 56 5.63 28.80 -19.88
CA ASP A 56 5.38 29.81 -18.86
C ASP A 56 4.75 29.13 -17.64
N GLU A 57 5.57 28.89 -16.62
CA GLU A 57 5.19 28.18 -15.40
C GLU A 57 3.95 28.79 -14.72
N GLU A 58 3.86 30.13 -14.68
CA GLU A 58 2.74 30.81 -14.03
C GLU A 58 1.43 30.54 -14.79
N THR A 59 1.48 30.64 -16.12
CA THR A 59 0.32 30.38 -16.99
C THR A 59 -0.11 28.92 -16.93
N VAL A 60 0.83 27.96 -16.95
CA VAL A 60 0.51 26.53 -16.87
C VAL A 60 -0.05 26.18 -15.49
N ALA A 61 0.60 26.62 -14.41
CA ALA A 61 0.12 26.36 -13.06
C ALA A 61 -1.27 26.96 -12.81
N HIS A 62 -1.54 28.17 -13.32
CA HIS A 62 -2.88 28.77 -13.24
C HIS A 62 -3.92 27.92 -13.98
N SER A 63 -3.58 27.42 -15.16
CA SER A 63 -4.47 26.61 -15.98
C SER A 63 -4.75 25.24 -15.38
N VAL A 64 -3.74 24.56 -14.82
CA VAL A 64 -3.91 23.28 -14.11
C VAL A 64 -4.81 23.47 -12.89
N ARG A 65 -4.58 24.52 -12.10
CA ARG A 65 -5.43 24.83 -10.93
C ARG A 65 -6.87 25.16 -11.33
N ALA A 66 -7.11 25.67 -12.53
CA ALA A 66 -8.45 25.98 -13.02
C ALA A 66 -9.34 24.73 -13.23
N TYR A 67 -8.78 23.52 -13.30
CA TYR A 67 -9.57 22.27 -13.27
C TYR A 67 -10.29 22.07 -11.94
N GLY A 68 -9.76 22.62 -10.84
CA GLY A 68 -10.39 22.56 -9.52
C GLY A 68 -10.13 21.27 -8.74
N PHE A 69 -9.00 20.59 -8.98
CA PHE A 69 -8.56 19.50 -8.11
C PHE A 69 -8.28 20.01 -6.69
N PRO A 70 -8.85 19.39 -5.64
CA PRO A 70 -8.46 19.66 -4.26
C PRO A 70 -7.03 19.17 -4.03
N ASN A 71 -6.32 19.74 -3.05
CA ASN A 71 -4.98 19.29 -2.62
C ASN A 71 -3.99 19.04 -3.80
N CYS A 72 -4.00 19.96 -4.76
CA CYS A 72 -3.21 19.87 -5.99
C CYS A 72 -1.85 20.56 -5.85
N GLU A 73 -0.78 19.84 -6.17
CA GLU A 73 0.57 20.36 -6.38
C GLU A 73 0.92 20.36 -7.87
N VAL A 74 1.66 21.38 -8.30
CA VAL A 74 2.23 21.46 -9.66
C VAL A 74 3.74 21.60 -9.50
N ARG A 75 4.51 20.70 -10.10
CA ARG A 75 5.97 20.73 -10.12
C ARG A 75 6.46 20.77 -11.55
N PHE A 76 7.43 21.64 -11.81
CA PHE A 76 8.10 21.75 -13.10
C PHE A 76 9.38 20.91 -13.07
N VAL A 77 9.60 20.14 -14.12
CA VAL A 77 10.67 19.15 -14.28
C VAL A 77 11.40 19.45 -15.60
N GLY A 78 12.73 19.41 -15.59
CA GLY A 78 13.59 19.79 -16.71
C GLY A 78 13.78 21.31 -16.84
N GLU A 79 14.94 21.81 -16.40
CA GLU A 79 15.36 23.22 -16.58
C GLU A 79 16.18 23.45 -17.87
N ASP A 80 16.56 22.39 -18.59
CA ASP A 80 17.47 22.51 -19.73
C ASP A 80 16.74 22.89 -21.04
N GLU A 81 17.03 24.10 -21.54
CA GLU A 81 16.44 24.69 -22.75
C GLU A 81 16.69 23.88 -24.05
N ASP A 82 17.65 22.95 -24.04
CA ASP A 82 18.05 22.15 -25.21
C ASP A 82 17.20 20.88 -25.41
N LEU A 83 16.32 20.59 -24.46
CA LEU A 83 15.48 19.40 -24.40
C LEU A 83 14.04 19.81 -24.72
N THR A 84 13.74 20.08 -26.00
CA THR A 84 12.34 20.29 -26.47
C THR A 84 11.71 18.94 -26.80
N PRO A 85 10.77 18.41 -25.98
CA PRO A 85 10.07 17.19 -26.32
C PRO A 85 9.16 17.47 -27.52
N THR A 86 9.24 16.64 -28.55
CA THR A 86 8.24 16.59 -29.61
C THR A 86 7.02 15.80 -29.12
N ALA A 87 5.85 16.04 -29.71
CA ALA A 87 4.61 15.34 -29.33
C ALA A 87 4.68 13.80 -29.51
N ASP A 88 5.65 13.30 -30.28
CA ASP A 88 5.95 11.88 -30.45
C ASP A 88 6.81 11.29 -29.31
N ASP A 89 7.42 12.13 -28.45
CA ASP A 89 8.26 11.69 -27.33
C ASP A 89 7.45 11.22 -26.11
N SER A 90 6.11 11.28 -26.17
CA SER A 90 5.24 10.65 -25.16
C SER A 90 5.45 9.13 -25.05
N ILE A 91 6.10 8.52 -26.04
CA ILE A 91 6.42 7.09 -26.14
C ILE A 91 7.88 6.80 -25.70
N ALA A 92 8.72 7.83 -25.50
CA ALA A 92 10.15 7.69 -25.23
C ALA A 92 10.62 8.49 -24.01
N LEU A 93 9.82 8.51 -22.94
CA LEU A 93 10.22 9.10 -21.64
C LEU A 93 11.18 8.20 -20.85
N SER A 94 11.61 7.07 -21.41
CA SER A 94 12.68 6.25 -20.85
C SER A 94 14.04 6.91 -21.10
N GLY A 95 14.65 7.43 -20.03
CA GLY A 95 15.91 8.17 -20.06
C GLY A 95 15.94 9.28 -19.00
N GLU A 96 16.66 10.36 -19.27
CA GLU A 96 16.91 11.46 -18.32
C GLU A 96 15.62 12.10 -17.77
N TYR A 97 14.58 12.27 -18.59
CA TYR A 97 13.28 12.81 -18.13
C TYR A 97 12.55 11.92 -17.13
N GLY A 98 12.63 10.60 -17.32
CA GLY A 98 12.06 9.64 -16.39
C GLY A 98 12.73 9.75 -15.02
N GLU A 99 14.05 9.90 -14.98
CA GLU A 99 14.81 10.06 -13.73
C GLU A 99 14.42 11.34 -12.96
N GLU A 100 14.26 12.47 -13.65
CA GLU A 100 13.87 13.73 -13.00
C GLU A 100 12.43 13.70 -12.49
N ILE A 101 11.50 13.12 -13.27
CA ILE A 101 10.14 12.86 -12.80
C ILE A 101 10.18 11.94 -11.58
N GLY A 102 10.99 10.88 -11.64
CA GLY A 102 11.16 9.92 -10.57
C GLY A 102 11.61 10.59 -9.28
N TYR A 103 12.60 11.48 -9.35
CA TYR A 103 13.08 12.26 -8.21
C TYR A 103 12.03 13.21 -7.64
N ALA A 104 11.28 13.90 -8.51
CA ALA A 104 10.19 14.78 -8.07
C ALA A 104 9.06 14.00 -7.37
N LEU A 105 8.74 12.81 -7.88
CA LEU A 105 7.72 11.92 -7.32
C LEU A 105 8.19 11.28 -6.01
N GLU A 106 9.40 10.76 -5.95
CA GLU A 106 10.03 10.21 -4.74
C GLU A 106 9.99 11.23 -3.60
N GLN A 107 10.41 12.48 -3.87
CA GLN A 107 10.33 13.53 -2.86
C GLN A 107 8.92 13.84 -2.39
N TRP A 108 7.92 13.75 -3.28
CA TRP A 108 6.53 13.97 -2.89
C TRP A 108 6.02 12.82 -2.03
N VAL A 109 6.23 11.58 -2.45
CA VAL A 109 5.81 10.39 -1.71
C VAL A 109 6.52 10.32 -0.36
N ASP A 110 7.86 10.35 -0.34
CA ASP A 110 8.62 10.08 0.89
C ASP A 110 8.52 11.21 1.92
N LYS A 111 8.37 12.47 1.49
CA LYS A 111 8.30 13.61 2.43
C LYS A 111 6.88 13.97 2.83
N ALA A 112 5.93 13.95 1.89
CA ALA A 112 4.56 14.41 2.14
C ALA A 112 3.60 13.24 2.43
N HIS A 113 3.91 12.03 1.96
CA HIS A 113 3.05 10.85 2.03
C HIS A 113 3.81 9.57 2.44
N PRO A 114 4.60 9.58 3.53
CA PRO A 114 5.42 8.43 3.91
C PRO A 114 4.60 7.19 4.25
N GLY A 115 3.30 7.32 4.53
CA GLY A 115 2.40 6.21 4.76
C GLY A 115 1.84 5.58 3.49
N ALA A 116 2.14 6.14 2.32
CA ALA A 116 1.56 5.67 1.07
C ALA A 116 2.00 4.26 0.68
N LEU A 117 1.03 3.47 0.23
CA LEU A 117 1.25 2.22 -0.50
C LEU A 117 1.03 2.46 -1.99
N PRO A 118 1.96 2.01 -2.85
CA PRO A 118 1.77 2.05 -4.29
C PRO A 118 0.65 1.09 -4.69
N LEU A 119 -0.19 1.50 -5.63
CA LEU A 119 -1.32 0.71 -6.11
C LEU A 119 -1.19 0.43 -7.61
N GLY A 120 -1.47 -0.80 -8.01
CA GLY A 120 -1.63 -1.15 -9.43
C GLY A 120 -3.03 -0.84 -9.95
N SER A 121 -4.00 -0.75 -9.05
CA SER A 121 -5.35 -0.27 -9.31
C SER A 121 -5.97 0.26 -8.04
N ILE A 122 -7.01 1.09 -8.20
CA ILE A 122 -7.85 1.54 -7.10
C ILE A 122 -8.45 0.34 -6.39
N LEU A 123 -8.46 0.31 -5.06
CA LEU A 123 -8.96 -0.82 -4.25
C LEU A 123 -10.47 -1.08 -4.43
N ALA A 124 -10.88 -2.34 -4.35
CA ALA A 124 -12.28 -2.74 -4.23
C ALA A 124 -12.79 -2.48 -2.80
N PRO A 125 -14.07 -2.10 -2.60
CA PRO A 125 -15.16 -1.97 -3.58
C PRO A 125 -15.18 -0.63 -4.35
N ASP A 126 -14.26 0.28 -4.05
CA ASP A 126 -14.26 1.65 -4.58
C ASP A 126 -14.06 1.73 -6.11
N HIS A 127 -13.67 0.61 -6.74
CA HIS A 127 -13.60 0.41 -8.18
C HIS A 127 -14.69 1.14 -8.98
N SER A 128 -15.95 0.98 -8.58
CA SER A 128 -17.09 1.55 -9.32
C SER A 128 -17.32 3.03 -9.03
N ALA A 129 -17.10 3.45 -7.78
CA ALA A 129 -17.26 4.83 -7.34
C ALA A 129 -16.18 5.74 -7.91
N LEU A 130 -15.00 5.19 -8.22
CA LEU A 130 -13.82 5.91 -8.70
C LEU A 130 -13.54 5.69 -10.18
N ALA A 131 -14.55 5.32 -10.96
CA ALA A 131 -14.41 5.04 -12.40
C ALA A 131 -13.77 6.21 -13.18
N ALA A 132 -14.05 7.46 -12.79
CA ALA A 132 -13.49 8.64 -13.47
C ALA A 132 -11.96 8.74 -13.37
N TYR A 133 -11.35 8.24 -12.29
CA TYR A 133 -9.89 8.18 -12.19
C TYR A 133 -9.29 7.12 -13.12
N ARG A 134 -10.05 6.09 -13.52
CA ARG A 134 -9.53 4.99 -14.36
C ARG A 134 -9.37 5.34 -15.82
N GLU A 135 -10.06 6.38 -16.27
CA GLU A 135 -9.97 6.87 -17.65
C GLU A 135 -8.65 7.65 -17.89
N ILE A 136 -7.90 7.94 -16.82
CA ILE A 136 -6.63 8.64 -16.88
C ILE A 136 -5.48 7.64 -16.75
N GLU A 137 -4.52 7.74 -17.67
CA GLU A 137 -3.23 7.06 -17.55
C GLU A 137 -2.36 7.82 -16.56
N TRP A 138 -2.33 7.36 -15.31
CA TRP A 138 -1.52 7.98 -14.27
C TRP A 138 -0.06 7.54 -14.38
N TRP A 139 0.84 8.46 -14.02
CA TRP A 139 2.24 8.13 -13.83
C TRP A 139 2.41 7.22 -12.61
N TRP A 140 1.71 7.53 -11.52
CA TRP A 140 1.74 6.75 -10.30
C TRP A 140 0.41 6.88 -9.54
N ILE A 141 0.04 5.80 -8.85
CA ILE A 141 -1.16 5.73 -8.00
C ILE A 141 -0.74 5.14 -6.65
N GLY A 142 -1.28 5.69 -5.58
CA GLY A 142 -1.17 5.09 -4.25
C GLY A 142 -2.39 5.35 -3.38
N CYS A 143 -2.40 4.73 -2.21
CA CYS A 143 -3.32 5.09 -1.13
C CYS A 143 -2.57 5.28 0.17
N GLU A 144 -3.15 6.08 1.05
CA GLU A 144 -2.60 6.35 2.37
C GLU A 144 -3.75 6.34 3.38
N GLY A 145 -3.57 5.64 4.49
CA GLY A 145 -4.50 5.66 5.61
C GLY A 145 -4.59 7.09 6.14
N THR A 146 -5.81 7.60 6.24
CA THR A 146 -6.08 8.77 7.06
C THR A 146 -6.20 8.28 8.50
N ASP A 147 -5.73 9.08 9.47
CA ASP A 147 -5.88 8.81 10.91
C ASP A 147 -7.38 8.72 11.23
N SER A 148 -7.97 7.56 10.95
CA SER A 148 -9.37 7.32 11.23
C SER A 148 -9.48 7.23 12.75
N GLU A 149 -10.48 7.89 13.34
CA GLU A 149 -10.79 7.79 14.77
C GLU A 149 -11.27 6.37 15.16
N ARG A 150 -10.91 5.35 14.39
CA ARG A 150 -11.27 3.97 14.66
C ARG A 150 -10.65 3.57 15.99
N PRO A 151 -11.45 3.05 16.92
CA PRO A 151 -10.97 2.62 18.23
C PRO A 151 -10.25 1.28 18.09
N TRP A 152 -9.06 1.30 17.49
CA TRP A 152 -8.20 0.12 17.49
C TRP A 152 -7.94 -0.29 18.95
N PRO A 153 -7.90 -1.60 19.23
CA PRO A 153 -7.75 -2.11 20.58
C PRO A 153 -6.33 -1.93 21.16
N PHE A 154 -5.44 -1.32 20.38
CA PHE A 154 -4.06 -0.97 20.66
C PHE A 154 -3.77 0.38 20.00
N ASP A 155 -2.61 0.95 20.33
CA ASP A 155 -2.13 2.21 19.75
C ASP A 155 -1.56 1.98 18.33
N PRO A 156 -2.15 2.56 17.26
CA PRO A 156 -1.67 2.38 15.89
C PRO A 156 -0.19 2.73 15.69
N ASP A 157 0.35 3.68 16.46
CA ASP A 157 1.77 4.07 16.39
C ASP A 157 2.71 2.93 16.80
N GLN A 158 2.23 2.00 17.63
CA GLN A 158 3.02 0.85 18.06
C GLN A 158 3.14 -0.24 16.99
N LEU A 159 2.23 -0.26 16.01
CA LEU A 159 2.26 -1.24 14.93
C LEU A 159 3.50 -1.06 14.04
N GLY A 160 3.94 0.17 13.79
CA GLY A 160 5.08 0.45 12.92
C GLY A 160 6.37 -0.26 13.37
N ALA A 161 6.53 -0.48 14.68
CA ALA A 161 7.67 -1.20 15.23
C ALA A 161 7.61 -2.73 15.04
N LEU A 162 6.43 -3.29 14.79
CA LEU A 162 6.23 -4.72 14.49
C LEU A 162 6.34 -5.03 13.00
N LEU A 163 6.25 -4.00 12.15
CA LEU A 163 6.37 -4.13 10.71
C LEU A 163 7.85 -4.14 10.29
N PRO A 164 8.18 -4.80 9.17
CA PRO A 164 9.52 -4.67 8.63
C PRO A 164 9.77 -3.23 8.14
N ALA A 165 11.06 -2.87 8.00
CA ALA A 165 11.48 -1.48 7.84
C ALA A 165 10.83 -0.76 6.66
N THR A 166 10.56 -1.46 5.54
CA THR A 166 9.90 -0.83 4.38
C THR A 166 8.44 -0.50 4.65
N HIS A 167 7.81 -1.12 5.64
CA HIS A 167 6.39 -0.96 5.95
C HIS A 167 6.12 -0.17 7.24
N THR A 168 7.15 0.17 8.04
CA THR A 168 7.01 0.90 9.31
C THR A 168 6.19 2.19 9.18
N SER A 169 6.50 3.05 8.21
CA SER A 169 5.76 4.31 8.00
C SER A 169 4.35 4.11 7.46
N ARG A 170 4.06 2.91 6.93
CA ARG A 170 2.80 2.54 6.26
C ARG A 170 1.83 1.79 7.18
N ALA A 171 2.12 1.74 8.47
CA ALA A 171 1.34 1.02 9.47
C ALA A 171 -0.14 1.40 9.48
N GLY A 172 -0.45 2.70 9.52
CA GLY A 172 -1.83 3.20 9.47
C GLY A 172 -2.56 2.78 8.19
N THR A 173 -1.88 2.84 7.04
CA THR A 173 -2.46 2.42 5.75
C THR A 173 -2.77 0.93 5.74
N TRP A 174 -1.88 0.08 6.25
CA TRP A 174 -2.13 -1.36 6.36
C TRP A 174 -3.33 -1.68 7.27
N LEU A 175 -3.48 -0.95 8.38
CA LEU A 175 -4.64 -1.07 9.25
C LEU A 175 -5.94 -0.72 8.54
N GLU A 176 -5.98 0.39 7.79
CA GLU A 176 -7.17 0.79 7.04
C GLU A 176 -7.52 -0.20 5.92
N ILE A 177 -6.52 -0.76 5.24
CA ILE A 177 -6.72 -1.81 4.22
C ILE A 177 -7.28 -3.08 4.87
N LEU A 178 -6.70 -3.52 5.99
CA LEU A 178 -7.17 -4.71 6.70
C LEU A 178 -8.61 -4.50 7.20
N ALA A 179 -8.89 -3.32 7.76
CA ALA A 179 -10.22 -2.94 8.20
C ALA A 179 -11.25 -2.92 7.07
N LEU A 180 -10.88 -2.40 5.90
CA LEU A 180 -11.72 -2.42 4.70
C LEU A 180 -12.05 -3.85 4.29
N GLY A 181 -11.02 -4.71 4.16
CA GLY A 181 -11.19 -6.10 3.75
C GLY A 181 -11.95 -6.96 4.75
N LEU A 182 -11.87 -6.63 6.03
CA LEU A 182 -12.65 -7.25 7.10
C LEU A 182 -14.04 -6.64 7.30
N ALA A 183 -14.39 -5.60 6.52
CA ALA A 183 -15.64 -4.85 6.63
C ALA A 183 -15.93 -4.33 8.05
N LEU A 184 -14.90 -3.78 8.72
CA LEU A 184 -14.98 -3.31 10.11
C LEU A 184 -15.61 -1.90 10.27
N GLU A 185 -16.23 -1.34 9.22
CA GLU A 185 -16.78 0.03 9.27
C GLU A 185 -17.96 0.15 10.26
N ASP A 186 -18.77 -0.91 10.40
CA ASP A 186 -19.94 -0.95 11.29
C ASP A 186 -19.75 -1.93 12.48
N ALA A 187 -18.54 -2.42 12.70
CA ALA A 187 -18.29 -3.45 13.72
C ALA A 187 -18.18 -2.83 15.12
N ASP A 188 -19.08 -3.22 16.03
CA ASP A 188 -18.98 -2.89 17.45
C ASP A 188 -18.01 -3.85 18.16
N LEU A 189 -16.72 -3.51 18.11
CA LEU A 189 -15.65 -4.29 18.74
C LEU A 189 -15.60 -4.11 20.27
N GLU A 190 -16.28 -3.11 20.84
CA GLU A 190 -16.33 -2.91 22.29
C GLU A 190 -17.32 -3.88 22.95
N GLU A 191 -18.48 -4.09 22.33
CA GLU A 191 -19.50 -5.01 22.82
C GLU A 191 -19.18 -6.50 22.54
N GLN A 192 -18.19 -6.78 21.68
CA GLN A 192 -17.82 -8.13 21.25
C GLN A 192 -16.34 -8.45 21.54
N PRO A 193 -15.98 -8.80 22.80
CA PRO A 193 -14.59 -8.98 23.21
C PRO A 193 -13.82 -10.05 22.43
N TYR A 194 -14.50 -11.12 22.01
CA TYR A 194 -13.86 -12.18 21.21
C TYR A 194 -13.51 -11.68 19.81
N ASP A 195 -14.42 -10.97 19.15
CA ASP A 195 -14.17 -10.43 17.80
C ASP A 195 -13.07 -9.37 17.80
N ARG A 196 -13.00 -8.56 18.86
CA ARG A 196 -11.85 -7.69 19.12
C ARG A 196 -10.52 -8.46 19.16
N PHE A 197 -10.44 -9.56 19.91
CA PHE A 197 -9.22 -10.36 19.97
C PHE A 197 -8.90 -11.06 18.64
N MET A 198 -9.91 -11.49 17.89
CA MET A 198 -9.73 -12.02 16.53
C MET A 198 -9.18 -10.98 15.56
N VAL A 199 -9.63 -9.72 15.65
CA VAL A 199 -9.05 -8.61 14.87
C VAL A 199 -7.59 -8.40 15.24
N VAL A 200 -7.26 -8.36 16.54
CA VAL A 200 -5.87 -8.26 17.01
C VAL A 200 -5.00 -9.40 16.47
N ALA A 201 -5.49 -10.64 16.50
CA ALA A 201 -4.78 -11.80 15.95
C ALA A 201 -4.52 -11.66 14.44
N LYS A 202 -5.47 -11.07 13.69
CA LYS A 202 -5.30 -10.79 12.25
C LYS A 202 -4.29 -9.66 12.00
N VAL A 203 -4.23 -8.65 12.86
CA VAL A 203 -3.19 -7.60 12.78
C VAL A 203 -1.80 -8.21 13.04
N ALA A 204 -1.67 -9.05 14.06
CA ALA A 204 -0.43 -9.79 14.32
C ALA A 204 -0.05 -10.69 13.14
N ALA A 205 -1.02 -11.41 12.57
CA ALA A 205 -0.82 -12.24 11.38
C ALA A 205 -0.44 -11.42 10.14
N LEU A 206 -0.96 -10.21 9.96
CA LEU A 206 -0.54 -9.30 8.89
C LEU A 206 0.93 -8.89 9.08
N CYS A 207 1.35 -8.58 10.31
CA CYS A 207 2.75 -8.25 10.60
C CYS A 207 3.68 -9.42 10.25
N GLU A 208 3.38 -10.60 10.77
CA GLU A 208 4.12 -11.83 10.45
C GLU A 208 4.16 -12.09 8.94
N TRP A 209 3.02 -11.91 8.26
CA TRP A 209 2.92 -12.12 6.83
C TRP A 209 3.74 -11.14 6.00
N LEU A 210 3.82 -9.86 6.39
CA LEU A 210 4.66 -8.87 5.73
C LEU A 210 6.16 -9.14 5.92
N HIS A 211 6.57 -9.56 7.11
CA HIS A 211 7.95 -10.06 7.34
C HIS A 211 8.24 -11.30 6.48
N GLY A 212 7.29 -12.22 6.37
CA GLY A 212 7.39 -13.38 5.51
C GLY A 212 7.51 -13.04 4.03
N PHE A 213 6.76 -12.03 3.55
CA PHE A 213 6.88 -11.57 2.17
C PHE A 213 8.26 -10.94 1.91
N GLU A 214 8.74 -10.07 2.80
CA GLU A 214 10.08 -9.49 2.66
C GLU A 214 11.17 -10.57 2.62
N ALA A 215 11.04 -11.62 3.45
CA ALA A 215 11.92 -12.79 3.42
C ALA A 215 11.85 -13.56 2.10
N ALA A 216 10.65 -13.88 1.62
CA ALA A 216 10.45 -14.56 0.36
C ALA A 216 10.97 -13.75 -0.84
N SER A 217 10.90 -12.42 -0.76
CA SER A 217 11.42 -11.50 -1.79
C SER A 217 12.95 -11.32 -1.74
N GLY A 218 13.62 -11.80 -0.69
CA GLY A 218 15.05 -11.59 -0.47
C GLY A 218 15.42 -10.18 -0.02
N ASN A 219 14.46 -9.35 0.37
CA ASN A 219 14.72 -8.01 0.89
C ASN A 219 15.29 -8.04 2.32
N SER A 220 14.78 -8.95 3.15
CA SER A 220 15.16 -9.08 4.56
C SER A 220 14.99 -10.53 5.03
N TYR A 221 15.04 -10.76 6.34
CA TYR A 221 14.66 -12.02 6.99
C TYR A 221 13.28 -11.89 7.63
N ASN A 222 12.63 -13.02 7.92
CA ASN A 222 11.41 -13.01 8.70
C ASN A 222 11.77 -12.75 10.18
N HIS A 223 11.66 -11.50 10.59
CA HIS A 223 12.08 -11.02 11.91
C HIS A 223 10.87 -10.65 12.78
N PHE A 224 9.72 -11.28 12.54
CA PHE A 224 8.54 -11.10 13.38
C PHE A 224 8.83 -11.62 14.80
N GLU A 225 8.69 -10.75 15.80
CA GLU A 225 8.95 -11.04 17.22
C GLU A 225 7.62 -11.24 17.98
N PRO A 226 7.22 -12.49 18.27
CA PRO A 226 5.90 -12.77 18.83
C PRO A 226 5.66 -12.16 20.22
N GLU A 227 6.71 -12.07 21.04
CA GLU A 227 6.67 -11.51 22.38
C GLU A 227 6.39 -10.00 22.33
N GLU A 228 7.04 -9.29 21.39
CA GLU A 228 6.75 -7.87 21.15
C GLU A 228 5.33 -7.67 20.63
N ALA A 229 4.83 -8.54 19.76
CA ALA A 229 3.48 -8.47 19.25
C ALA A 229 2.43 -8.59 20.36
N VAL A 230 2.65 -9.48 21.34
CA VAL A 230 1.78 -9.62 22.52
C VAL A 230 1.72 -8.31 23.30
N ALA A 231 2.86 -7.69 23.57
CA ALA A 231 2.96 -6.45 24.34
C ALA A 231 2.34 -5.25 23.61
N ARG A 232 2.67 -5.05 22.33
CA ARG A 232 2.30 -3.87 21.54
C ARG A 232 0.87 -3.90 21.02
N LEU A 233 0.35 -5.08 20.67
CA LEU A 233 -1.02 -5.23 20.17
C LEU A 233 -2.03 -5.55 21.29
N ALA A 234 -1.58 -5.52 22.55
CA ALA A 234 -2.37 -5.88 23.72
C ALA A 234 -3.08 -7.24 23.57
N MET A 235 -2.36 -8.24 23.06
CA MET A 235 -2.92 -9.57 22.86
C MET A 235 -3.21 -10.22 24.21
N SER A 236 -4.43 -10.73 24.39
CA SER A 236 -4.81 -11.42 25.62
C SER A 236 -4.11 -12.78 25.72
N PRO A 237 -3.31 -13.04 26.78
CA PRO A 237 -2.66 -14.35 26.97
C PRO A 237 -3.67 -15.50 27.08
N LEU A 238 -4.84 -15.24 27.68
CA LEU A 238 -5.94 -16.22 27.76
C LEU A 238 -6.48 -16.57 26.37
N PHE A 239 -6.66 -15.57 25.52
CA PHE A 239 -7.12 -15.78 24.14
C PHE A 239 -6.07 -16.55 23.34
N ILE A 240 -4.79 -16.17 23.45
CA ILE A 240 -3.69 -16.85 22.78
C ILE A 240 -3.65 -18.34 23.18
N GLY A 241 -3.68 -18.63 24.49
CA GLY A 241 -3.69 -20.01 24.98
C GLY A 241 -4.89 -20.81 24.52
N TYR A 242 -6.09 -20.18 24.47
CA TYR A 242 -7.30 -20.82 23.99
C TYR A 242 -7.25 -21.15 22.49
N GLU A 243 -6.86 -20.20 21.64
CA GLU A 243 -6.76 -20.40 20.19
C GLU A 243 -5.61 -21.33 19.80
N ALA A 244 -4.45 -21.21 20.44
CA ALA A 244 -3.33 -22.11 20.22
C ALA A 244 -3.67 -23.54 20.63
N GLY A 245 -4.39 -23.72 21.75
CA GLY A 245 -4.82 -25.04 22.23
C GLY A 245 -5.75 -25.79 21.25
N LYS A 246 -6.40 -25.12 20.30
CA LYS A 246 -7.25 -25.78 19.29
C LYS A 246 -6.44 -26.56 18.26
N VAL A 247 -5.22 -26.11 17.95
CA VAL A 247 -4.39 -26.64 16.86
C VAL A 247 -3.11 -27.31 17.34
N LEU A 248 -2.53 -26.85 18.45
CA LEU A 248 -1.32 -27.47 18.97
C LEU A 248 -1.60 -28.92 19.42
N PRO A 249 -0.73 -29.88 19.09
CA PRO A 249 -0.86 -31.27 19.51
C PRO A 249 -0.83 -31.40 21.04
N ASP A 250 -1.44 -32.47 21.57
CA ASP A 250 -1.58 -32.68 23.03
C ASP A 250 -0.25 -32.64 23.81
N SER A 251 0.88 -32.95 23.15
CA SER A 251 2.24 -32.85 23.70
C SER A 251 2.73 -31.41 23.94
N GLU A 252 2.15 -30.44 23.25
CA GLU A 252 2.48 -29.01 23.34
C GLU A 252 1.38 -28.23 24.10
N ARG A 253 0.24 -28.87 24.39
CA ARG A 253 -0.85 -28.31 25.22
C ARG A 253 -0.53 -28.29 26.71
N SER A 254 0.47 -29.04 27.16
CA SER A 254 0.95 -28.99 28.54
C SER A 254 1.75 -27.70 28.74
N LEU A 255 1.03 -26.60 29.00
CA LEU A 255 1.63 -25.41 29.59
C LEU A 255 2.31 -25.84 30.90
N PRO A 256 3.62 -25.62 31.08
CA PRO A 256 4.32 -26.07 32.27
C PRO A 256 3.68 -25.45 33.53
N GLU A 257 3.44 -26.29 34.54
CA GLU A 257 2.73 -25.94 35.78
C GLU A 257 3.56 -25.02 36.72
N GLU A 258 4.78 -24.63 36.36
CA GLU A 258 5.67 -23.85 37.22
C GLU A 258 6.17 -22.57 36.53
N ALA A 259 6.27 -21.51 37.33
CA ALA A 259 6.30 -20.10 36.95
C ALA A 259 7.62 -19.60 36.35
N GLU A 260 8.17 -20.31 35.37
CA GLU A 260 9.04 -19.70 34.37
C GLU A 260 8.15 -19.45 33.15
N THR A 261 7.94 -18.18 32.80
CA THR A 261 7.34 -17.79 31.53
C THR A 261 8.22 -18.36 30.43
N ASP A 262 7.86 -19.53 29.94
CA ASP A 262 8.55 -20.17 28.83
C ASP A 262 8.27 -19.34 27.57
N GLU A 263 9.20 -18.43 27.27
CA GLU A 263 9.16 -17.56 26.09
C GLU A 263 8.96 -18.38 24.81
N GLU A 264 9.54 -19.59 24.75
CA GLU A 264 9.39 -20.52 23.62
C GLU A 264 7.95 -21.04 23.47
N ALA A 265 7.27 -21.31 24.59
CA ALA A 265 5.87 -21.71 24.58
C ALA A 265 4.94 -20.57 24.15
N LEU A 266 5.19 -19.34 24.64
CA LEU A 266 4.44 -18.16 24.22
C LEU A 266 4.64 -17.89 22.72
N ARG A 267 5.90 -17.94 22.26
CA ARG A 267 6.26 -17.80 20.85
C ARG A 267 5.50 -18.78 19.98
N SER A 268 5.56 -20.07 20.33
CA SER A 268 4.88 -21.14 19.61
C SER A 268 3.37 -20.94 19.58
N ALA A 269 2.78 -20.51 20.69
CA ALA A 269 1.35 -20.23 20.77
C ALA A 269 0.93 -19.04 19.88
N VAL A 270 1.69 -17.95 19.89
CA VAL A 270 1.41 -16.78 19.03
C VAL A 270 1.53 -17.14 17.56
N LEU A 271 2.60 -17.84 17.15
CA LEU A 271 2.77 -18.30 15.76
C LEU A 271 1.63 -19.23 15.32
N ALA A 272 1.13 -20.10 16.20
CA ALA A 272 -0.04 -20.94 15.91
C ALA A 272 -1.33 -20.11 15.73
N VAL A 273 -1.48 -19.03 16.50
CA VAL A 273 -2.63 -18.12 16.37
C VAL A 273 -2.55 -17.29 15.09
N THR A 274 -1.38 -16.75 14.75
CA THR A 274 -1.21 -15.97 13.53
C THR A 274 -1.34 -16.84 12.28
N ALA A 275 -0.81 -18.07 12.30
CA ALA A 275 -1.00 -19.05 11.23
C ALA A 275 -2.49 -19.37 10.98
N GLN A 276 -3.28 -19.54 12.04
CA GLN A 276 -4.74 -19.73 11.92
C GLN A 276 -5.44 -18.49 11.33
N ALA A 277 -5.04 -17.30 11.77
CA ALA A 277 -5.64 -16.03 11.35
C ALA A 277 -5.27 -15.64 9.91
N ARG A 278 -4.18 -16.17 9.36
CA ARG A 278 -3.61 -15.84 8.04
C ARG A 278 -4.62 -15.94 6.89
N SER A 279 -5.44 -16.99 6.88
CA SER A 279 -6.48 -17.14 5.84
C SER A 279 -7.48 -15.96 5.83
N GLY A 280 -7.82 -15.44 7.00
CA GLY A 280 -8.67 -14.26 7.15
C GLY A 280 -7.97 -12.97 6.69
N VAL A 281 -6.65 -12.86 6.91
CA VAL A 281 -5.84 -11.75 6.39
C VAL A 281 -5.81 -11.78 4.87
N LEU A 282 -5.48 -12.93 4.26
CA LEU A 282 -5.43 -13.06 2.80
C LEU A 282 -6.79 -12.77 2.15
N SER A 283 -7.88 -13.24 2.76
CA SER A 283 -9.23 -12.90 2.30
C SER A 283 -9.50 -11.40 2.38
N ALA A 284 -9.02 -10.71 3.42
CA ALA A 284 -9.18 -9.26 3.56
C ALA A 284 -8.33 -8.50 2.53
N LEU A 285 -7.11 -8.96 2.25
CA LEU A 285 -6.24 -8.40 1.20
C LEU A 285 -6.81 -8.62 -0.22
N GLY A 286 -7.89 -9.39 -0.37
CA GLY A 286 -8.66 -9.47 -1.62
C GLY A 286 -9.18 -8.12 -2.13
N VAL A 287 -9.21 -7.07 -1.29
CA VAL A 287 -9.54 -5.69 -1.69
C VAL A 287 -8.61 -5.13 -2.77
N PHE A 288 -7.40 -5.68 -2.95
CA PHE A 288 -6.52 -5.29 -4.05
C PHE A 288 -7.02 -5.74 -5.43
N GLY A 289 -8.03 -6.61 -5.50
CA GLY A 289 -8.64 -7.05 -6.76
C GLY A 289 -7.93 -8.24 -7.43
N GLY A 290 -6.97 -8.88 -6.73
CA GLY A 290 -6.32 -10.11 -7.15
C GLY A 290 -4.84 -10.17 -6.77
N ASP A 291 -4.28 -11.37 -6.80
CA ASP A 291 -2.91 -11.66 -6.34
C ASP A 291 -1.86 -10.82 -7.08
N GLY A 292 -2.05 -10.57 -8.38
CA GLY A 292 -1.11 -9.75 -9.16
C GLY A 292 -1.04 -8.28 -8.70
N LEU A 293 -2.17 -7.69 -8.29
CA LEU A 293 -2.21 -6.31 -7.81
C LEU A 293 -1.71 -6.19 -6.37
N LEU A 294 -1.97 -7.22 -5.54
CA LEU A 294 -1.39 -7.32 -4.20
C LEU A 294 0.13 -7.50 -4.27
N PHE A 295 0.61 -8.43 -5.10
CA PHE A 295 2.04 -8.64 -5.35
C PHE A 295 2.72 -7.37 -5.84
N TRP A 296 2.13 -6.67 -6.82
CA TRP A 296 2.67 -5.39 -7.29
C TRP A 296 2.80 -4.38 -6.16
N THR A 297 1.77 -4.23 -5.33
CA THR A 297 1.78 -3.29 -4.20
C THR A 297 2.93 -3.59 -3.24
N LEU A 298 3.12 -4.87 -2.90
CA LEU A 298 4.19 -5.29 -1.99
C LEU A 298 5.58 -5.14 -2.61
N HIS A 299 5.75 -5.57 -3.86
CA HIS A 299 7.01 -5.43 -4.57
C HIS A 299 7.42 -3.96 -4.74
N ALA A 300 6.50 -3.11 -5.23
CA ALA A 300 6.75 -1.69 -5.42
C ALA A 300 6.90 -0.92 -4.09
N SER A 301 6.44 -1.50 -2.97
CA SER A 301 6.70 -0.95 -1.64
C SER A 301 8.16 -1.09 -1.20
N ILE A 302 8.83 -2.16 -1.64
CA ILE A 302 10.23 -2.45 -1.36
C ILE A 302 11.13 -1.75 -2.39
N TRP A 303 10.82 -1.94 -3.67
CA TRP A 303 11.57 -1.40 -4.81
C TRP A 303 10.67 -0.49 -5.65
N PRO A 304 10.43 0.75 -5.20
CA PRO A 304 9.59 1.69 -5.94
C PRO A 304 10.22 2.03 -7.29
N ARG A 305 9.37 2.12 -8.33
CA ARG A 305 9.74 2.59 -9.66
C ARG A 305 8.98 3.86 -9.96
N TYR A 306 9.67 4.99 -9.83
CA TYR A 306 9.13 6.32 -10.09
C TYR A 306 9.58 6.88 -11.45
N ASP A 307 10.54 6.22 -12.10
CA ASP A 307 11.22 6.60 -13.33
C ASP A 307 10.38 6.39 -14.60
N CYS A 308 9.27 5.65 -14.50
CA CYS A 308 8.38 5.34 -15.60
C CYS A 308 6.92 5.32 -15.14
N ARG A 309 5.99 5.27 -16.10
CA ARG A 309 4.56 5.20 -15.80
C ARG A 309 4.20 3.89 -15.13
N LEU A 310 3.16 3.91 -14.31
CA LEU A 310 2.62 2.75 -13.59
C LEU A 310 2.37 1.56 -14.52
N SER A 311 1.78 1.78 -15.69
CA SER A 311 1.48 0.72 -16.68
C SER A 311 2.74 0.01 -17.17
N GLU A 312 3.79 0.78 -17.47
CA GLU A 312 5.09 0.28 -17.89
C GLU A 312 5.81 -0.43 -16.73
N ALA A 313 5.82 0.19 -15.55
CA ALA A 313 6.46 -0.36 -14.36
C ALA A 313 5.82 -1.72 -13.96
N MET A 314 4.49 -1.83 -14.05
CA MET A 314 3.77 -3.07 -13.82
C MET A 314 4.06 -4.12 -14.89
N GLU A 315 4.01 -3.77 -16.18
CA GLU A 315 4.34 -4.70 -17.27
C GLU A 315 5.78 -5.22 -17.13
N ASN A 316 6.69 -4.37 -16.68
CA ASN A 316 8.08 -4.68 -16.45
C ASN A 316 8.32 -5.79 -15.40
N VAL A 317 7.47 -5.83 -14.38
CA VAL A 317 7.55 -6.80 -13.28
C VAL A 317 6.61 -7.99 -13.52
N LEU A 318 5.31 -7.73 -13.70
CA LEU A 318 4.28 -8.76 -13.86
C LEU A 318 4.33 -9.45 -15.24
N GLY A 319 4.75 -8.71 -16.27
CA GLY A 319 4.93 -9.23 -17.64
C GLY A 319 6.30 -9.88 -17.88
N LEU A 320 7.19 -9.90 -16.87
CA LEU A 320 8.53 -10.50 -16.93
C LEU A 320 9.43 -9.92 -18.05
N SER A 321 9.17 -8.69 -18.50
CA SER A 321 9.99 -8.09 -19.57
C SER A 321 11.35 -7.61 -19.06
N SER A 322 11.46 -7.30 -17.76
CA SER A 322 12.68 -6.74 -17.14
C SER A 322 13.21 -7.51 -15.93
N VAL A 323 12.39 -8.39 -15.34
CA VAL A 323 12.76 -9.17 -14.14
C VAL A 323 12.83 -10.65 -14.50
N ASP A 324 13.84 -11.35 -13.99
CA ASP A 324 13.93 -12.80 -14.17
C ASP A 324 12.82 -13.47 -13.34
N TYR A 325 12.12 -14.43 -13.94
CA TYR A 325 11.13 -15.24 -13.23
C TYR A 325 11.70 -15.87 -11.96
N GLY A 326 12.99 -16.25 -11.97
CA GLY A 326 13.66 -16.79 -10.80
C GLY A 326 13.68 -15.85 -9.59
N GLU A 327 13.72 -14.54 -9.82
CA GLU A 327 13.75 -13.51 -8.78
C GLU A 327 12.35 -13.28 -8.17
N ILE A 328 11.28 -13.41 -8.95
CA ILE A 328 9.92 -13.19 -8.46
C ILE A 328 9.16 -14.47 -8.13
N ALA A 329 9.69 -15.65 -8.43
CA ALA A 329 9.00 -16.93 -8.22
C ALA A 329 8.59 -17.15 -6.76
N ALA A 330 9.54 -17.00 -5.83
CA ALA A 330 9.28 -17.18 -4.40
C ALA A 330 8.28 -16.15 -3.83
N PRO A 331 8.45 -14.82 -4.02
CA PRO A 331 7.49 -13.85 -3.50
C PRO A 331 6.13 -13.93 -4.22
N TRP A 332 6.08 -14.34 -5.49
CA TRP A 332 4.82 -14.60 -6.20
C TRP A 332 4.07 -15.79 -5.58
N GLN A 333 4.76 -16.91 -5.39
CA GLN A 333 4.17 -18.09 -4.72
C GLN A 333 3.73 -17.76 -3.30
N PHE A 334 4.49 -16.94 -2.57
CA PHE A 334 4.10 -16.48 -1.24
C PHE A 334 2.74 -15.75 -1.25
N VAL A 335 2.49 -14.87 -2.22
CA VAL A 335 1.20 -14.18 -2.33
C VAL A 335 0.08 -15.14 -2.73
N TYR A 336 0.34 -16.03 -3.68
CA TYR A 336 -0.65 -16.97 -4.20
C TYR A 336 -1.06 -18.07 -3.20
N ASP A 337 -0.08 -18.73 -2.57
CA ASP A 337 -0.30 -19.80 -1.61
C ASP A 337 -0.51 -19.27 -0.18
N GLY A 338 -0.19 -18.00 0.05
CA GLY A 338 -0.29 -17.33 1.34
C GLY A 338 0.93 -17.53 2.25
N TRP A 339 1.89 -18.37 1.84
CA TRP A 339 3.17 -18.58 2.51
C TRP A 339 4.15 -19.28 1.56
N HIS A 340 5.47 -19.19 1.82
CA HIS A 340 6.51 -19.88 1.05
C HIS A 340 7.62 -20.36 2.00
N GLU A 341 8.30 -21.45 1.66
CA GLU A 341 9.38 -22.03 2.50
C GLU A 341 10.52 -21.02 2.75
N SER A 342 10.81 -20.14 1.79
CA SER A 342 11.81 -19.07 1.95
C SER A 342 11.44 -18.01 3.00
N ALA A 343 10.19 -18.01 3.49
CA ALA A 343 9.76 -17.17 4.60
C ALA A 343 9.97 -17.83 5.97
N GLU A 344 10.34 -19.10 6.00
CA GLU A 344 10.80 -19.79 7.20
C GLU A 344 12.24 -19.35 7.45
N GLY A 345 12.44 -18.48 8.44
CA GLY A 345 13.81 -18.13 8.86
C GLY A 345 14.53 -19.37 9.38
N ASP A 346 15.81 -19.53 9.02
CA ASP A 346 16.73 -20.34 9.81
C ASP A 346 16.89 -19.65 11.17
N TYR A 347 16.08 -20.05 12.16
CA TYR A 347 16.10 -19.49 13.52
C TYR A 347 17.32 -19.91 14.33
#